data_AF-A0A365H0A5-F1
#
_entry.id   AF-A0A365H0A5-F1
#
_cell.length_a   1.000
_cell.length_b   1.000
_cell.length_c   1.000
_cell.angle_alpha   90.00
_cell.angle_beta   90.00
_cell.angle_gamma   90.00
#
_symmetry.space_group_name_H-M   'P 1'
#
loop_
_entity.id
_entity.type
_entity.pdbx_description
1 polymer ?
#
loop_
_entity_poly.entity_id
_entity_poly.type
_entity_poly.pdbx_seq_one_letter_code
_entity_poly.pdbx_strand_id
1 'polypeptide(L)'
;MTLVLVVMCIVVGVMELYAGRQSKQQAAAFVRRIEELNDQVSKQNGVLTTVGERLTAELARVKSEVLPGIDSRLRATTGQIDELTTLLRQNDTYIKAQANRLHDLENQRVTLAALRRKLAELETSVRSGPPVADENPATGGRVEAALSRITDLERNGDRILELQRALTRTLEDVEDVVSDLLEFTTGELDESMSVSRNGLAPAMLSGRLWNRDPRLHDVLTDVYERCVKAHRLTVRFRTSDEERGRLRYFLTGRNSEELGGGIAALLISIGMDVTHGGPREVPADEAALQALLRAVHESSGATVQLGPLVVARTREELVCAVLTLAQSRELEDDELLWDPAGAVARLRLLPGHQVWDLTAWAAAPPAAPSS
;
A
#
# COMPACT_ATOMS: atom_id res chain seq x y z
N MET A 1 -96.68 -10.56 30.10
CA MET A 1 -96.27 -10.03 28.77
C MET A 1 -95.75 -8.60 28.83
N THR A 2 -96.39 -7.66 29.54
CA THR A 2 -95.96 -6.24 29.63
C THR A 2 -94.56 -6.03 30.21
N LEU A 3 -94.19 -6.75 31.27
CA LEU A 3 -92.87 -6.66 31.92
C LEU A 3 -91.71 -7.03 30.96
N VAL A 4 -91.90 -8.04 30.11
CA VAL A 4 -90.87 -8.47 29.15
C VAL A 4 -90.62 -7.39 28.09
N LEU A 5 -91.69 -6.71 27.66
CA LEU A 5 -91.61 -5.66 26.65
C LEU A 5 -90.91 -4.40 27.18
N VAL A 6 -91.19 -4.02 28.44
CA VAL A 6 -90.49 -2.91 29.12
C VAL A 6 -89.00 -3.21 29.29
N VAL A 7 -88.65 -4.43 29.72
CA VAL A 7 -87.24 -4.83 29.87
C VAL A 7 -86.52 -4.80 28.51
N MET A 8 -87.16 -5.29 27.44
CA MET A 8 -86.58 -5.25 26.10
C MET A 8 -86.36 -3.81 25.61
N CYS A 9 -87.31 -2.89 25.85
CA CYS A 9 -87.15 -1.47 25.50
C CYS A 9 -85.98 -0.82 26.24
N ILE A 10 -85.80 -1.13 27.53
CA ILE A 10 -84.67 -0.60 28.31
C ILE A 10 -83.34 -1.14 27.77
N VAL A 11 -83.27 -2.44 27.45
CA VAL A 11 -82.05 -3.06 26.89
C VAL A 11 -81.69 -2.43 25.55
N VAL A 12 -82.65 -2.25 24.64
CA VAL A 12 -82.41 -1.59 23.34
C VAL A 12 -81.95 -0.15 23.53
N GLY A 13 -82.58 0.62 24.42
CA GLY A 13 -82.18 2.00 24.71
C GLY A 13 -80.76 2.11 25.28
N VAL A 14 -80.35 1.18 26.15
CA VAL A 14 -78.98 1.11 26.66
C VAL A 14 -78.00 0.72 25.56
N MET A 15 -78.38 -0.19 24.65
CA MET A 15 -77.52 -0.64 23.54
C MET A 15 -77.30 0.46 22.51
N GLU A 16 -78.35 1.22 22.15
CA GLU A 16 -78.24 2.38 21.26
C GLU A 16 -77.40 3.50 21.87
N LEU A 17 -77.57 3.77 23.17
CA LEU A 17 -76.75 4.77 23.87
C LEU A 17 -75.27 4.34 23.92
N TYR A 18 -75.01 3.05 24.15
CA TYR A 18 -73.66 2.50 24.15
C TYR A 18 -73.02 2.55 22.75
N ALA A 19 -73.75 2.16 21.71
CA ALA A 19 -73.29 2.23 20.32
C ALA A 19 -73.03 3.68 19.88
N GLY A 20 -73.89 4.62 20.27
CA GLY A 20 -73.70 6.05 20.03
C GLY A 20 -72.46 6.62 20.74
N ARG A 21 -72.19 6.16 21.97
CA ARG A 21 -70.99 6.58 22.72
C ARG A 21 -69.72 5.98 22.14
N GLN A 22 -69.75 4.72 21.71
CA GLN A 22 -68.63 4.03 21.08
C GLN A 22 -68.27 4.66 19.72
N SER A 23 -69.27 5.01 18.91
CA SER A 23 -69.07 5.72 17.64
C SER A 23 -68.39 7.08 17.83
N LYS A 24 -68.82 7.86 18.84
CA LYS A 24 -68.16 9.14 19.18
C LYS A 24 -66.72 8.96 19.64
N GLN A 25 -66.43 7.91 20.42
CA GLN A 25 -65.06 7.61 20.85
C GLN A 25 -64.17 7.16 19.69
N GLN A 26 -64.70 6.37 18.76
CA GLN A 26 -63.98 5.97 17.55
C GLN A 26 -63.70 7.18 16.65
N ALA A 27 -64.69 8.04 16.42
CA ALA A 27 -64.50 9.27 15.63
C ALA A 27 -63.42 10.18 16.25
N ALA A 28 -63.43 10.36 17.58
CA ALA A 28 -62.39 11.13 18.27
C ALA A 28 -60.99 10.50 18.15
N ALA A 29 -60.91 9.17 18.21
CA ALA A 29 -59.63 8.45 18.02
C ALA A 29 -59.11 8.56 16.58
N PHE A 30 -59.99 8.52 15.58
CA PHE A 30 -59.60 8.72 14.17
C PHE A 30 -59.12 10.15 13.92
N VAL A 31 -59.80 11.16 14.46
CA VAL A 31 -59.35 12.57 14.35
C VAL A 31 -57.96 12.75 14.94
N ARG A 32 -57.69 12.19 16.14
CA ARG A 32 -56.35 12.24 16.74
C ARG A 32 -55.28 11.57 15.87
N ARG A 33 -55.58 10.39 15.28
CA ARG A 33 -54.62 9.71 14.39
C ARG A 33 -54.34 10.50 13.11
N ILE A 34 -55.36 11.15 12.54
CA ILE A 34 -55.19 12.01 11.36
C ILE A 34 -54.33 13.23 11.71
N GLU A 35 -54.56 13.84 12.87
CA GLU A 35 -53.78 14.98 13.35
C GLU A 35 -52.33 14.59 13.63
N GLU A 36 -52.10 13.42 14.24
CA GLU A 36 -50.77 12.86 14.47
C GLU A 36 -50.03 12.52 13.16
N LEU A 37 -50.73 11.90 12.18
CA LEU A 37 -50.14 11.65 10.86
C LEU A 37 -49.80 12.96 10.14
N ASN A 38 -50.67 13.97 10.22
CA ASN A 38 -50.43 15.26 9.58
C ASN A 38 -49.22 15.98 10.19
N ASP A 39 -49.06 15.90 11.51
CA ASP A 39 -47.88 16.43 12.22
C ASP A 39 -46.60 15.67 11.82
N GLN A 40 -46.67 14.34 11.67
CA GLN A 40 -45.54 13.54 11.16
C GLN A 40 -45.18 13.88 9.71
N VAL A 41 -46.17 14.04 8.83
CA VAL A 41 -45.96 14.43 7.41
C VAL A 41 -45.38 15.84 7.33
N SER A 42 -45.85 16.77 8.16
CA SER A 42 -45.30 18.13 8.24
C SER A 42 -43.83 18.12 8.68
N LYS A 43 -43.50 17.34 9.72
CA LYS A 43 -42.11 17.15 10.18
C LYS A 43 -41.24 16.51 9.11
N GLN A 44 -41.73 15.49 8.42
CA GLN A 44 -40.99 14.84 7.33
C GLN A 44 -40.78 15.78 6.15
N ASN A 45 -41.77 16.59 5.79
CA ASN A 45 -41.62 17.60 4.73
C ASN A 45 -40.59 18.67 5.12
N GLY A 46 -40.53 19.09 6.38
CA GLY A 46 -39.48 20.00 6.86
C GLY A 46 -38.07 19.38 6.83
N VAL A 47 -37.95 18.07 7.09
CA VAL A 47 -36.68 17.36 6.94
C VAL A 47 -36.30 17.22 5.45
N LEU A 48 -37.26 16.96 4.57
CA LEU A 48 -37.00 16.86 3.13
C LEU A 48 -36.58 18.18 2.51
N THR A 49 -37.15 19.31 2.93
CA THR A 49 -36.71 20.62 2.43
C THR A 49 -35.30 20.96 2.90
N THR A 50 -34.97 20.71 4.17
CA THR A 50 -33.61 20.95 4.69
C THR A 50 -32.56 20.02 4.07
N VAL A 51 -32.91 18.76 3.83
CA VAL A 51 -32.05 17.82 3.08
C VAL A 51 -31.92 18.24 1.62
N GLY A 52 -33.00 18.73 0.99
CA GLY A 52 -32.98 19.27 -0.37
C GLY A 52 -32.07 20.49 -0.50
N GLU A 53 -32.15 21.44 0.43
CA GLU A 53 -31.27 22.61 0.48
C GLU A 53 -29.80 22.20 0.68
N ARG A 54 -29.55 21.25 1.60
CA ARG A 54 -28.20 20.74 1.85
C ARG A 54 -27.63 20.00 0.63
N LEU A 55 -28.42 19.15 -0.02
CA LEU A 55 -28.01 18.46 -1.26
C LEU A 55 -27.72 19.46 -2.38
N THR A 56 -28.54 20.50 -2.51
CA THR A 56 -28.33 21.53 -3.54
C THR A 56 -27.07 22.34 -3.27
N ALA A 57 -26.79 22.66 -2.00
CA ALA A 57 -25.55 23.33 -1.59
C ALA A 57 -24.31 22.44 -1.83
N GLU A 58 -24.37 21.15 -1.50
CA GLU A 58 -23.28 20.20 -1.77
C GLU A 58 -23.08 19.97 -3.28
N LEU A 59 -24.15 19.88 -4.07
CA LEU A 59 -24.06 19.80 -5.54
C LEU A 59 -23.43 21.05 -6.14
N ALA A 60 -23.80 22.23 -5.64
CA ALA A 60 -23.20 23.49 -6.05
C ALA A 60 -21.69 23.51 -5.71
N ARG A 61 -21.32 23.04 -4.51
CA ARG A 61 -19.93 22.95 -4.05
C ARG A 61 -19.11 21.97 -4.90
N VAL A 62 -19.61 20.76 -5.13
CA VAL A 62 -18.94 19.77 -6.00
C VAL A 62 -18.75 20.34 -7.40
N LYS A 63 -19.77 21.03 -7.94
CA LYS A 63 -19.69 21.63 -9.26
C LYS A 63 -18.70 22.80 -9.33
N SER A 64 -18.66 23.67 -8.32
CA SER A 64 -17.81 24.87 -8.34
C SER A 64 -16.38 24.63 -7.88
N GLU A 65 -16.16 23.68 -6.98
CA GLU A 65 -14.88 23.48 -6.29
C GLU A 65 -14.17 22.22 -6.80
N VAL A 66 -14.89 21.09 -6.87
CA VAL A 66 -14.29 19.80 -7.18
C VAL A 66 -14.05 19.62 -8.68
N LEU A 67 -15.03 19.94 -9.54
CA LEU A 67 -14.87 19.78 -10.98
C LEU A 67 -13.70 20.58 -11.58
N PRO A 68 -13.50 21.87 -11.23
CA PRO A 68 -12.33 22.62 -11.71
C PRO A 68 -11.01 22.08 -11.11
N GLY A 69 -11.05 21.57 -9.88
CA GLY A 69 -9.91 20.91 -9.25
C GLY A 69 -9.49 19.64 -10.01
N ILE A 70 -10.44 18.82 -10.43
CA ILE A 70 -10.18 17.62 -11.23
C ILE A 70 -9.68 18.00 -12.63
N ASP A 71 -10.29 18.99 -13.30
CA ASP A 71 -9.86 19.43 -14.63
C ASP A 71 -8.43 20.00 -14.62
N SER A 72 -8.08 20.78 -13.59
CA SER A 72 -6.71 21.31 -13.44
C SER A 72 -5.69 20.21 -13.16
N ARG A 73 -6.01 19.23 -12.31
CA ARG A 73 -5.17 18.04 -12.10
C ARG A 73 -5.02 17.22 -13.38
N LEU A 74 -6.12 16.96 -14.10
CA LEU A 74 -6.07 16.26 -15.38
C LEU A 74 -5.16 16.96 -16.39
N ARG A 75 -5.25 18.28 -16.53
CA ARG A 75 -4.33 19.04 -17.41
C ARG A 75 -2.87 18.95 -16.95
N ALA A 76 -2.62 19.03 -15.66
CA ALA A 76 -1.27 18.89 -15.11
C ALA A 76 -0.71 17.48 -15.38
N THR A 77 -1.49 16.43 -15.14
CA THR A 77 -1.11 15.04 -15.41
C THR A 77 -0.89 14.80 -16.90
N THR A 78 -1.75 15.34 -17.78
CA THR A 78 -1.53 15.27 -19.23
C THR A 78 -0.22 15.94 -19.64
N GLY A 79 0.11 17.11 -19.06
CA GLY A 79 1.39 17.77 -19.30
C GLY A 79 2.60 16.94 -18.87
N GLN A 80 2.51 16.24 -17.73
CA GLN A 80 3.55 15.31 -17.26
C GLN A 80 3.69 14.09 -18.17
N ILE A 81 2.58 13.56 -18.71
CA ILE A 81 2.59 12.45 -19.67
C ILE A 81 3.27 12.87 -20.97
N ASP A 82 3.00 14.09 -21.46
CA ASP A 82 3.65 14.62 -22.65
C ASP A 82 5.16 14.77 -22.42
N GLU A 83 5.58 15.29 -21.26
CA GLU A 83 6.99 15.39 -20.88
C GLU A 83 7.67 14.01 -20.83
N LEU A 84 7.07 13.03 -20.16
CA LEU A 84 7.56 11.65 -20.14
C LEU A 84 7.65 11.04 -21.55
N THR A 85 6.68 11.33 -22.41
CA THR A 85 6.70 10.88 -23.81
C THR A 85 7.86 11.50 -24.58
N THR A 86 8.22 12.76 -24.31
CA THR A 86 9.40 13.38 -24.91
C THR A 86 10.71 12.75 -24.41
N LEU A 87 10.81 12.47 -23.11
CA LEU A 87 11.98 11.79 -22.52
C LEU A 87 12.13 10.36 -23.07
N LEU A 88 11.03 9.63 -23.22
CA LEU A 88 11.03 8.30 -23.82
C LEU A 88 11.50 8.32 -25.28
N ARG A 89 11.04 9.29 -26.09
CA ARG A 89 11.54 9.46 -27.46
C ARG A 89 13.03 9.80 -27.49
N GLN A 90 13.50 10.63 -26.57
CA GLN A 90 14.94 10.91 -26.44
C GLN A 90 15.72 9.64 -26.11
N ASN A 91 15.28 8.86 -25.12
CA ASN A 91 15.92 7.59 -24.77
C ASN A 91 15.93 6.58 -25.92
N ASP A 92 14.84 6.45 -26.68
CA ASP A 92 14.80 5.59 -27.88
C ASP A 92 15.83 6.01 -28.93
N THR A 93 15.98 7.32 -29.17
CA THR A 93 17.02 7.83 -30.07
C THR A 93 18.44 7.55 -29.56
N TYR A 94 18.69 7.65 -28.26
CA TYR A 94 19.97 7.27 -27.66
C TYR A 94 20.25 5.78 -27.79
N ILE A 95 19.28 4.91 -27.52
CA ILE A 95 19.41 3.46 -27.64
C ILE A 95 19.73 3.06 -29.09
N LYS A 96 19.01 3.63 -30.06
CA LYS A 96 19.29 3.41 -31.49
C LYS A 96 20.70 3.86 -31.88
N ALA A 97 21.15 5.00 -31.38
CA ALA A 97 22.51 5.48 -31.61
C ALA A 97 23.57 4.54 -30.99
N GLN A 98 23.33 4.01 -29.79
CA GLN A 98 24.22 3.05 -29.14
C GLN A 98 24.26 1.70 -29.89
N ALA A 99 23.11 1.21 -30.35
CA ALA A 99 23.02 -0.02 -31.13
C ALA A 99 23.83 0.07 -32.43
N ASN A 100 23.73 1.20 -33.14
CA ASN A 100 24.52 1.43 -34.35
C ASN A 100 26.02 1.46 -34.05
N ARG A 101 26.45 2.10 -32.95
CA ARG A 101 27.86 2.11 -32.54
C ARG A 101 28.37 0.72 -32.19
N LEU A 102 27.58 -0.10 -31.51
CA LEU A 102 27.94 -1.49 -31.21
C LEU A 102 28.09 -2.31 -32.49
N HIS A 103 27.18 -2.13 -33.45
CA HIS A 103 27.26 -2.79 -34.75
C HIS A 103 28.53 -2.37 -35.53
N ASP A 104 28.89 -1.09 -35.51
CA ASP A 104 30.13 -0.61 -36.14
C ASP A 104 31.38 -1.20 -35.47
N LEU A 105 31.40 -1.30 -34.13
CA LEU A 105 32.51 -1.92 -33.39
C LEU A 105 32.61 -3.43 -33.69
N GLU A 106 31.48 -4.11 -33.86
CA GLU A 106 31.46 -5.52 -34.27
C GLU A 106 32.01 -5.70 -35.69
N ASN A 107 31.65 -4.83 -36.62
CA ASN A 107 32.22 -4.80 -37.97
C ASN A 107 33.74 -4.54 -37.94
N GLN A 108 34.20 -3.60 -37.10
CA GLN A 108 35.64 -3.37 -36.88
C GLN A 108 36.35 -4.60 -36.33
N ARG A 109 35.73 -5.34 -35.40
CA ARG A 109 36.29 -6.59 -34.88
C ARG A 109 36.42 -7.66 -35.97
N VAL A 110 35.42 -7.83 -36.82
CA VAL A 110 35.44 -8.79 -37.93
C VAL A 110 36.55 -8.44 -38.93
N THR A 111 36.69 -7.16 -39.29
CA THR A 111 37.78 -6.72 -40.19
C THR A 111 39.16 -6.91 -39.59
N LEU A 112 39.36 -6.65 -38.29
CA LEU A 112 40.61 -6.93 -37.60
C LEU A 112 40.94 -8.43 -37.56
N ALA A 113 39.94 -9.29 -37.34
CA ALA A 113 40.13 -10.73 -37.40
C ALA A 113 40.56 -11.20 -38.80
N ALA A 114 39.99 -10.61 -39.86
CA ALA A 114 40.41 -10.88 -41.24
C ALA A 114 41.85 -10.41 -41.51
N LEU A 115 42.24 -9.23 -41.02
CA LEU A 115 43.60 -8.72 -41.13
C LEU A 115 44.62 -9.60 -40.39
N ARG A 116 44.28 -10.11 -39.20
CA ARG A 116 45.12 -11.07 -38.45
C ARG A 116 45.34 -12.36 -39.23
N ARG A 117 44.32 -12.91 -39.90
CA ARG A 117 44.48 -14.09 -40.76
C ARG A 117 45.42 -13.81 -41.93
N LYS A 118 45.27 -12.67 -42.61
CA LYS A 118 46.17 -12.27 -43.71
C LYS A 118 47.61 -12.09 -43.24
N LEU A 119 47.83 -11.53 -42.05
CA LEU A 119 49.16 -11.41 -41.46
C LEU A 119 49.77 -12.78 -41.14
N ALA A 120 48.99 -13.71 -40.58
CA ALA A 120 49.44 -15.08 -40.34
C ALA A 120 49.81 -15.80 -41.65
N GLU A 121 49.01 -15.64 -42.72
CA GLU A 121 49.32 -16.16 -44.06
C GLU A 121 50.63 -15.56 -44.61
N LEU A 122 50.83 -14.24 -44.48
CA LEU A 122 52.08 -13.58 -44.88
C LEU A 122 53.28 -14.06 -44.06
N GLU A 123 53.14 -14.26 -42.75
CA GLU A 123 54.20 -14.79 -41.90
C GLU A 123 54.58 -16.22 -42.32
N THR A 124 53.60 -17.08 -42.60
CA THR A 124 53.87 -18.44 -43.10
C THR A 124 54.55 -18.42 -44.45
N SER A 125 54.16 -17.51 -45.36
CA SER A 125 54.80 -17.31 -46.65
C SER A 125 56.27 -16.87 -46.50
N VAL A 126 56.55 -15.89 -45.64
CA VAL A 126 57.92 -15.42 -45.35
C VAL A 126 58.77 -16.52 -44.70
N ARG A 127 58.22 -17.30 -43.76
CA ARG A 127 58.93 -18.40 -43.11
C ARG A 127 59.20 -19.58 -44.06
N SER A 128 58.38 -19.74 -45.09
CA SER A 128 58.60 -20.73 -46.16
C SER A 128 59.54 -20.24 -47.28
N GLY A 129 59.90 -18.95 -47.29
CA GLY A 129 60.90 -18.40 -48.20
C GLY A 129 62.32 -18.86 -47.82
N PRO A 130 63.22 -19.06 -48.79
CA PRO A 130 64.57 -19.55 -48.52
C PRO A 130 65.33 -18.59 -47.59
N PRO A 131 66.22 -19.10 -46.72
CA PRO A 131 66.96 -18.28 -45.77
C PRO A 131 67.96 -17.40 -46.52
N VAL A 132 67.61 -16.12 -46.71
CA VAL A 132 68.56 -15.10 -47.15
C VAL A 132 69.22 -14.55 -45.89
N ALA A 133 70.48 -14.94 -45.70
CA ALA A 133 71.37 -14.30 -44.75
C ALA A 133 71.60 -12.84 -45.17
N ASP A 134 71.19 -11.89 -44.33
CA ASP A 134 72.01 -10.79 -43.79
C ASP A 134 71.16 -9.59 -43.36
N GLU A 135 71.46 -9.15 -42.15
CA GLU A 135 71.42 -7.79 -41.60
C GLU A 135 70.71 -6.73 -42.45
N ASN A 136 69.41 -6.50 -42.19
CA ASN A 136 68.75 -5.28 -42.63
C ASN A 136 68.07 -4.59 -41.42
N PRO A 137 68.62 -3.47 -40.89
CA PRO A 137 68.11 -2.78 -39.70
C PRO A 137 66.68 -2.23 -39.89
N ALA A 138 66.22 -2.12 -41.13
CA ALA A 138 64.84 -1.78 -41.47
C ALA A 138 63.82 -2.85 -41.06
N THR A 139 64.23 -4.12 -40.98
CA THR A 139 63.33 -5.24 -40.61
C THR A 139 63.13 -5.29 -39.10
N GLY A 140 64.18 -4.99 -38.31
CA GLY A 140 64.08 -4.89 -36.84
C GLY A 140 63.14 -3.77 -36.39
N GLY A 141 63.23 -2.58 -36.98
CA GLY A 141 62.33 -1.47 -36.67
C GLY A 141 60.86 -1.74 -37.03
N ARG A 142 60.59 -2.55 -38.07
CA ARG A 142 59.21 -2.99 -38.39
C ARG A 142 58.67 -4.00 -37.40
N VAL A 143 59.51 -4.91 -36.90
CA VAL A 143 59.11 -5.89 -35.87
C VAL A 143 58.81 -5.17 -34.56
N GLU A 144 59.64 -4.20 -34.16
CA GLU A 144 59.42 -3.41 -32.94
C GLU A 144 58.17 -2.52 -33.05
N ALA A 145 57.94 -1.91 -34.22
CA ALA A 145 56.69 -1.19 -34.50
C ALA A 145 55.46 -2.11 -34.48
N ALA A 146 55.57 -3.36 -34.99
CA ALA A 146 54.50 -4.34 -34.95
C ALA A 146 54.21 -4.81 -33.52
N LEU A 147 55.25 -5.04 -32.70
CA LEU A 147 55.11 -5.39 -31.28
C LEU A 147 54.44 -4.25 -30.49
N SER A 148 54.81 -2.98 -30.73
CA SER A 148 54.14 -1.83 -30.10
C SER A 148 52.63 -1.78 -30.43
N ARG A 149 52.27 -2.06 -31.69
CA ARG A 149 50.86 -2.13 -32.11
C ARG A 149 50.11 -3.32 -31.52
N ILE A 150 50.79 -4.44 -31.26
CA ILE A 150 50.20 -5.59 -30.58
C ILE A 150 49.92 -5.25 -29.11
N THR A 151 50.86 -4.61 -28.41
CA THR A 151 50.63 -4.16 -27.03
C THR A 151 49.51 -3.12 -26.94
N ASP A 152 49.39 -2.21 -27.91
CA ASP A 152 48.27 -1.26 -27.97
C ASP A 152 46.92 -1.97 -28.24
N LEU A 153 46.94 -3.02 -29.07
CA LEU A 153 45.76 -3.85 -29.34
C LEU A 153 45.34 -4.70 -28.14
N GLU A 154 46.28 -5.22 -27.35
CA GLU A 154 46.00 -5.94 -26.09
C GLU A 154 45.35 -4.99 -25.07
N ARG A 155 45.90 -3.78 -24.92
CA ARG A 155 45.35 -2.75 -24.03
C ARG A 155 43.95 -2.31 -24.44
N ASN A 156 43.67 -2.25 -25.75
CA ASN A 156 42.33 -1.99 -26.26
C ASN A 156 41.39 -3.20 -26.06
N GLY A 157 41.91 -4.43 -26.11
CA GLY A 157 41.16 -5.64 -25.81
C GLY A 157 40.65 -5.69 -24.37
N ASP A 158 41.50 -5.34 -23.41
CA ASP A 158 41.13 -5.24 -22.00
C ASP A 158 40.03 -4.20 -21.78
N ARG A 159 40.13 -3.06 -22.46
CA ARG A 159 39.14 -1.98 -22.38
C ARG A 159 37.78 -2.37 -22.97
N ILE A 160 37.77 -3.22 -24.00
CA ILE A 160 36.55 -3.78 -24.59
C ILE A 160 35.89 -4.78 -23.63
N LEU A 161 36.67 -5.64 -22.94
CA LEU A 161 36.13 -6.56 -21.94
C LEU A 161 35.55 -5.82 -20.74
N GLU A 162 36.17 -4.71 -20.33
CA GLU A 162 35.67 -3.86 -19.26
C GLU A 162 34.35 -3.17 -19.66
N LEU A 163 34.24 -2.69 -20.90
CA LEU A 163 32.99 -2.19 -21.47
C LEU A 163 31.91 -3.26 -21.55
N GLN A 164 32.25 -4.51 -21.93
CA GLN A 164 31.29 -5.61 -21.95
C GLN A 164 30.76 -5.93 -20.55
N ARG A 165 31.62 -5.96 -19.52
CA ARG A 165 31.18 -6.15 -18.13
C ARG A 165 30.29 -5.02 -17.63
N ALA A 166 30.62 -3.76 -17.99
CA ALA A 166 29.78 -2.62 -17.66
C ALA A 166 28.41 -2.72 -18.35
N LEU A 167 28.37 -3.14 -19.62
CA LEU A 167 27.14 -3.30 -20.38
C LEU A 167 26.25 -4.42 -19.81
N THR A 168 26.85 -5.54 -19.38
CA THR A 168 26.12 -6.62 -18.72
C THR A 168 25.48 -6.14 -17.42
N ARG A 169 26.20 -5.39 -16.57
CA ARG A 169 25.61 -4.80 -15.36
C ARG A 169 24.45 -3.86 -15.69
N THR A 170 24.62 -2.98 -16.69
CA THR A 170 23.52 -2.08 -17.06
C THR A 170 22.32 -2.82 -17.65
N LEU A 171 22.53 -3.99 -18.29
CA LEU A 171 21.43 -4.83 -18.77
C LEU A 171 20.71 -5.54 -17.62
N GLU A 172 21.46 -6.04 -16.62
CA GLU A 172 20.89 -6.58 -15.39
C GLU A 172 20.07 -5.50 -14.64
N ASP A 173 20.61 -4.29 -14.47
CA ASP A 173 19.89 -3.16 -13.85
C ASP A 173 18.60 -2.81 -14.61
N VAL A 174 18.63 -2.86 -15.95
CA VAL A 174 17.45 -2.61 -16.79
C VAL A 174 16.45 -3.77 -16.69
N GLU A 175 16.91 -5.02 -16.61
CA GLU A 175 16.06 -6.20 -16.42
C GLU A 175 15.32 -6.16 -15.08
N ASP A 176 15.99 -5.73 -14.01
CA ASP A 176 15.39 -5.53 -12.70
C ASP A 176 14.30 -4.44 -12.76
N VAL A 177 14.60 -3.28 -13.35
CA VAL A 177 13.60 -2.20 -13.53
C VAL A 177 12.43 -2.65 -14.40
N VAL A 178 12.67 -3.41 -15.46
CA VAL A 178 11.60 -3.94 -16.32
C VAL A 178 10.77 -4.98 -15.57
N SER A 179 11.37 -5.82 -14.74
CA SER A 179 10.66 -6.78 -13.90
C SER A 179 9.76 -6.08 -12.89
N ASP A 180 10.27 -5.05 -12.21
CA ASP A 180 9.50 -4.20 -11.30
C ASP A 180 8.32 -3.50 -12.01
N LEU A 181 8.55 -3.02 -13.24
CA LEU A 181 7.51 -2.36 -14.04
C LEU A 181 6.45 -3.36 -14.55
N LEU A 182 6.87 -4.58 -14.91
CA LEU A 182 5.97 -5.64 -15.35
C LEU A 182 5.14 -6.16 -14.19
N GLU A 183 5.71 -6.26 -12.99
CA GLU A 183 4.98 -6.57 -11.77
C GLU A 183 3.96 -5.46 -11.44
N PHE A 184 4.37 -4.19 -11.55
CA PHE A 184 3.49 -3.04 -11.39
C PHE A 184 2.31 -3.06 -12.36
N THR A 185 2.58 -3.20 -13.67
CA THR A 185 1.54 -3.17 -14.71
C THR A 185 0.62 -4.40 -14.64
N THR A 186 1.16 -5.58 -14.29
CA THR A 186 0.35 -6.78 -14.05
C THR A 186 -0.55 -6.60 -12.82
N GLY A 187 -0.05 -5.95 -11.76
CA GLY A 187 -0.83 -5.59 -10.58
C GLY A 187 -1.98 -4.63 -10.90
N GLU A 188 -1.73 -3.60 -11.71
CA GLU A 188 -2.74 -2.61 -12.13
C GLU A 188 -3.79 -3.22 -13.08
N LEU A 189 -3.38 -4.13 -13.97
CA LEU A 189 -4.27 -4.89 -14.84
C LEU A 189 -5.15 -5.87 -14.04
N ASP A 190 -4.60 -6.55 -13.05
CA ASP A 190 -5.37 -7.45 -12.18
C ASP A 190 -6.29 -6.65 -11.24
N GLU A 191 -5.88 -5.45 -10.81
CA GLU A 191 -6.72 -4.49 -10.09
C GLU A 191 -7.91 -4.04 -10.95
N SER A 192 -7.67 -3.55 -12.16
CA SER A 192 -8.74 -3.15 -13.09
C SER A 192 -9.65 -4.32 -13.49
N MET A 193 -9.11 -5.53 -13.64
CA MET A 193 -9.90 -6.74 -13.87
C MET A 193 -10.70 -7.16 -12.62
N SER A 194 -10.16 -7.02 -11.42
CA SER A 194 -10.88 -7.32 -10.17
C SER A 194 -11.99 -6.30 -9.88
N VAL A 195 -11.76 -5.02 -10.17
CA VAL A 195 -12.75 -3.94 -10.13
C VAL A 195 -13.87 -4.22 -11.14
N SER A 196 -13.52 -4.67 -12.35
CA SER A 196 -14.48 -5.04 -13.38
C SER A 196 -15.29 -6.29 -13.02
N ARG A 197 -14.68 -7.26 -12.32
CA ARG A 197 -15.33 -8.53 -11.96
C ARG A 197 -16.21 -8.45 -10.71
N ASN A 198 -15.82 -7.66 -9.71
CA ASN A 198 -16.53 -7.58 -8.44
C ASN A 198 -17.26 -6.24 -8.22
N GLY A 199 -17.08 -5.25 -9.09
CA GLY A 199 -17.69 -3.91 -8.96
C GLY A 199 -17.19 -3.07 -7.78
N LEU A 200 -16.26 -3.61 -6.99
CA LEU A 200 -15.64 -3.00 -5.82
C LEU A 200 -14.15 -3.30 -5.86
N ALA A 201 -13.32 -2.26 -5.92
CA ALA A 201 -11.86 -2.42 -5.80
C ALA A 201 -11.52 -3.11 -4.46
N PRO A 202 -10.60 -4.08 -4.43
CA PRO A 202 -10.06 -4.56 -3.15
C PRO A 202 -9.45 -3.37 -2.42
N ALA A 203 -10.05 -2.96 -1.29
CA ALA A 203 -9.63 -1.76 -0.58
C ALA A 203 -8.17 -1.91 -0.14
N MET A 204 -7.30 -1.05 -0.68
CA MET A 204 -5.90 -0.99 -0.29
C MET A 204 -5.81 -0.48 1.15
N LEU A 205 -5.10 -1.22 1.99
CA LEU A 205 -4.87 -0.87 3.39
C LEU A 205 -3.48 -0.26 3.53
N SER A 206 -3.41 0.83 4.27
CA SER A 206 -2.15 1.50 4.59
C SER A 206 -1.46 0.77 5.74
N GLY A 207 -0.16 0.50 5.56
CA GLY A 207 0.72 0.00 6.58
C GLY A 207 1.92 0.92 6.73
N ARG A 208 2.40 1.13 7.94
CA ARG A 208 3.56 1.98 8.22
C ARG A 208 4.37 1.36 9.33
N LEU A 209 5.68 1.49 9.23
CA LEU A 209 6.60 1.04 10.26
C LEU A 209 7.71 2.08 10.39
N TRP A 210 7.91 2.55 11.61
CA TRP A 210 9.02 3.41 11.97
C TRP A 210 9.53 3.07 13.35
N ASN A 211 10.84 3.15 13.50
CA ASN A 211 11.53 2.95 14.75
C ASN A 211 12.68 3.94 14.86
N ARG A 212 12.87 4.49 16.06
CA ARG A 212 14.00 5.33 16.41
C ARG A 212 15.33 4.57 16.41
N ASP A 213 15.32 3.29 16.76
CA ASP A 213 16.54 2.47 16.85
C ASP A 213 16.83 1.72 15.54
N PRO A 214 17.91 2.06 14.80
CA PRO A 214 18.24 1.42 13.53
C PRO A 214 18.54 -0.07 13.66
N ARG A 215 19.05 -0.52 14.83
CA ARG A 215 19.46 -1.93 15.02
C ARG A 215 18.28 -2.90 15.07
N LEU A 216 17.13 -2.39 15.49
CA LEU A 216 15.89 -3.15 15.58
C LEU A 216 15.06 -3.03 14.30
N HIS A 217 15.52 -2.28 13.30
CA HIS A 217 14.78 -2.03 12.06
C HIS A 217 14.50 -3.33 11.31
N ASP A 218 15.52 -4.14 11.05
CA ASP A 218 15.38 -5.41 10.32
C ASP A 218 14.49 -6.40 11.09
N VAL A 219 14.69 -6.49 12.41
CA VAL A 219 13.89 -7.38 13.27
C VAL A 219 12.42 -6.97 13.29
N LEU A 220 12.14 -5.67 13.42
CA LEU A 220 10.76 -5.17 13.39
C LEU A 220 10.12 -5.35 12.03
N THR A 221 10.85 -5.16 10.94
CA THR A 221 10.40 -5.42 9.58
C THR A 221 10.00 -6.89 9.42
N ASP A 222 10.85 -7.82 9.85
CA ASP A 222 10.58 -9.26 9.77
C ASP A 222 9.38 -9.69 10.64
N VAL A 223 9.22 -9.10 11.83
CA VAL A 223 8.10 -9.41 12.72
C VAL A 223 6.81 -8.77 12.19
N TYR A 224 6.89 -7.58 11.62
CA TYR A 224 5.78 -6.89 10.98
C TYR A 224 5.26 -7.69 9.78
N GLU A 225 6.12 -8.10 8.85
CA GLU A 225 5.73 -8.86 7.67
C GLU A 225 5.17 -10.25 8.04
N ARG A 226 5.68 -10.89 9.09
CA ARG A 226 5.06 -12.09 9.66
C ARG A 226 3.66 -11.84 10.22
N CYS A 227 3.46 -10.73 10.92
CA CYS A 227 2.15 -10.31 11.43
C CYS A 227 1.16 -10.02 10.29
N VAL A 228 1.59 -9.31 9.25
CA VAL A 228 0.82 -9.06 8.02
C VAL A 228 0.34 -10.39 7.42
N LYS A 229 1.27 -11.33 7.22
CA LYS A 229 0.97 -12.66 6.66
C LYS A 229 0.01 -13.47 7.54
N ALA A 230 0.17 -13.43 8.86
CA ALA A 230 -0.70 -14.13 9.81
C ALA A 230 -2.15 -13.63 9.76
N HIS A 231 -2.35 -12.32 9.54
CA HIS A 231 -3.68 -11.73 9.33
C HIS A 231 -4.24 -11.89 7.91
N ARG A 232 -3.62 -12.75 7.08
CA ARG A 232 -4.00 -12.99 5.68
C ARG A 232 -3.98 -11.73 4.82
N LEU A 233 -3.05 -10.84 5.12
CA LEU A 233 -2.75 -9.68 4.29
C LEU A 233 -1.53 -10.00 3.42
N THR A 234 -1.51 -9.39 2.23
CA THR A 234 -0.41 -9.49 1.27
C THR A 234 0.16 -8.10 1.04
N VAL A 235 1.48 -7.97 1.21
CA VAL A 235 2.22 -6.76 0.82
C VAL A 235 2.22 -6.67 -0.70
N ARG A 236 1.67 -5.60 -1.26
CA ARG A 236 1.71 -5.33 -2.71
C ARG A 236 2.87 -4.44 -3.09
N PHE A 237 3.06 -3.40 -2.29
CA PHE A 237 4.12 -2.45 -2.51
C PHE A 237 4.68 -2.03 -1.16
N ARG A 238 5.99 -1.79 -1.13
CA ARG A 238 6.65 -1.17 0.00
C ARG A 238 7.54 -0.05 -0.50
N THR A 239 7.53 1.07 0.22
CA THR A 239 8.44 2.20 -0.02
C THR A 239 9.30 2.37 1.21
N SER A 240 10.61 2.41 1.03
CA SER A 240 11.57 2.78 2.05
C SER A 240 12.04 4.21 1.86
N ASP A 241 12.07 4.96 2.96
CA ASP A 241 12.83 6.21 3.08
C ASP A 241 14.01 5.89 4.01
N GLU A 242 15.11 5.46 3.40
CA GLU A 242 16.31 4.97 4.09
C GLU A 242 16.94 6.04 4.99
N GLU A 243 16.90 7.31 4.58
CA GLU A 243 17.46 8.42 5.36
C GLU A 243 16.76 8.58 6.71
N ARG A 244 15.46 8.24 6.77
CA ARG A 244 14.62 8.40 7.97
C ARG A 244 14.20 7.08 8.61
N GLY A 245 14.59 5.94 8.04
CA GLY A 245 14.18 4.60 8.47
C GLY A 245 12.67 4.40 8.46
N ARG A 246 11.95 5.07 7.54
CA ARG A 246 10.48 4.99 7.43
C ARG A 246 10.12 3.97 6.37
N LEU A 247 9.27 3.02 6.72
CA LEU A 247 8.70 2.05 5.78
C LEU A 247 7.21 2.31 5.62
N ARG A 248 6.75 2.39 4.39
CA ARG A 248 5.34 2.45 4.01
C ARG A 248 5.00 1.17 3.28
N TYR A 249 3.93 0.52 3.70
CA TYR A 249 3.40 -0.70 3.12
C TYR A 249 2.03 -0.42 2.53
N PHE A 250 1.76 -1.00 1.38
CA PHE A 250 0.42 -1.03 0.81
C PHE A 250 -0.05 -2.47 0.78
N LEU A 251 -1.07 -2.73 1.59
CA LEU A 251 -1.52 -4.07 1.94
C LEU A 251 -2.85 -4.35 1.24
N THR A 252 -3.07 -5.62 0.89
CA THR A 252 -4.33 -6.10 0.33
C THR A 252 -4.73 -7.40 1.01
N GLY A 253 -6.01 -7.80 0.90
CA GLY A 253 -6.49 -9.08 1.42
C GLY A 253 -7.87 -8.94 2.06
N ARG A 254 -7.90 -8.50 3.32
CA ARG A 254 -9.13 -8.30 4.09
C ARG A 254 -9.66 -6.86 3.95
N ASN A 255 -10.97 -6.70 4.12
CA ASN A 255 -11.53 -5.35 4.24
C ASN A 255 -11.12 -4.72 5.59
N SER A 256 -11.14 -3.38 5.65
CA SER A 256 -10.69 -2.64 6.84
C SER A 256 -11.55 -2.94 8.08
N GLU A 257 -12.86 -3.11 7.90
CA GLU A 257 -13.80 -3.31 9.01
C GLU A 257 -13.66 -4.69 9.66
N GLU A 258 -13.57 -5.77 8.88
CA GLU A 258 -13.32 -7.12 9.38
C GLU A 258 -11.95 -7.23 10.04
N LEU A 259 -10.93 -6.60 9.44
CA LEU A 259 -9.59 -6.56 10.03
C LEU A 259 -9.61 -5.82 11.36
N GLY A 260 -10.26 -4.65 11.42
CA GLY A 260 -10.41 -3.87 12.63
C GLY A 260 -11.16 -4.62 13.73
N GLY A 261 -12.29 -5.24 13.39
CA GLY A 261 -13.07 -6.06 14.34
C GLY A 261 -12.28 -7.27 14.84
N GLY A 262 -11.56 -7.97 13.96
CA GLY A 262 -10.71 -9.10 14.32
C GLY A 262 -9.57 -8.70 15.25
N ILE A 263 -8.85 -7.62 14.92
CA ILE A 263 -7.75 -7.12 15.76
C ILE A 263 -8.28 -6.63 17.11
N ALA A 264 -9.40 -5.89 17.15
CA ALA A 264 -10.00 -5.44 18.41
C ALA A 264 -10.35 -6.62 19.33
N ALA A 265 -10.90 -7.71 18.78
CA ALA A 265 -11.16 -8.93 19.53
C ALA A 265 -9.87 -9.55 20.09
N LEU A 266 -8.79 -9.57 19.31
CA LEU A 266 -7.48 -10.05 19.77
C LEU A 266 -6.88 -9.15 20.87
N LEU A 267 -6.99 -7.82 20.74
CA LEU A 267 -6.52 -6.89 21.77
C LEU A 267 -7.28 -7.05 23.08
N ILE A 268 -8.60 -7.28 23.00
CA ILE A 268 -9.42 -7.61 24.18
C ILE A 268 -8.95 -8.93 24.80
N SER A 269 -8.70 -9.96 23.99
CA SER A 269 -8.15 -11.25 24.46
C SER A 269 -6.81 -11.06 25.19
N ILE A 270 -5.88 -10.34 24.59
CA ILE A 270 -4.55 -10.05 25.14
C ILE A 270 -4.65 -9.28 26.47
N GLY A 271 -5.53 -8.26 26.53
CA GLY A 271 -5.76 -7.49 27.75
C GLY A 271 -6.37 -8.33 28.89
N MET A 272 -7.24 -9.28 28.55
CA MET A 272 -7.84 -10.20 29.52
C MET A 272 -6.85 -11.28 30.00
N ASP A 273 -5.89 -11.68 29.18
CA ASP A 273 -4.93 -12.75 29.50
C ASP A 273 -4.00 -12.38 30.68
N VAL A 274 -3.76 -11.08 30.90
CA VAL A 274 -3.06 -10.55 32.09
C VAL A 274 -3.71 -11.03 33.40
N THR A 275 -5.01 -11.30 33.37
CA THR A 275 -5.78 -11.66 34.57
C THR A 275 -6.02 -13.15 34.75
N HIS A 276 -5.85 -13.98 33.71
CA HIS A 276 -6.32 -15.37 33.71
C HIS A 276 -5.24 -16.42 33.35
N GLY A 277 -3.95 -16.11 33.56
CA GLY A 277 -2.73 -16.85 33.17
C GLY A 277 -2.74 -18.39 33.25
N GLY A 278 -3.53 -19.02 32.40
CA GLY A 278 -3.62 -20.46 32.22
C GLY A 278 -3.06 -20.86 30.85
N PRO A 279 -2.58 -22.11 30.70
CA PRO A 279 -2.06 -22.60 29.43
C PRO A 279 -3.20 -22.68 28.40
N ARG A 280 -3.24 -21.72 27.48
CA ARG A 280 -4.13 -21.70 26.32
C ARG A 280 -3.31 -21.82 25.05
N GLU A 281 -3.77 -22.65 24.12
CA GLU A 281 -3.20 -22.68 22.77
C GLU A 281 -3.53 -21.35 22.08
N VAL A 282 -2.49 -20.56 21.80
CA VAL A 282 -2.64 -19.22 21.22
C VAL A 282 -2.75 -19.35 19.70
N PRO A 283 -3.84 -18.83 19.08
CA PRO A 283 -3.97 -18.78 17.63
C PRO A 283 -2.77 -18.10 16.95
N ALA A 284 -2.42 -18.54 15.74
CA ALA A 284 -1.22 -18.05 15.04
C ALA A 284 -1.24 -16.54 14.77
N ASP A 285 -2.42 -15.97 14.51
CA ASP A 285 -2.63 -14.53 14.35
C ASP A 285 -2.45 -13.76 15.66
N GLU A 286 -2.98 -14.29 16.76
CA GLU A 286 -2.76 -13.72 18.10
C GLU A 286 -1.28 -13.77 18.49
N ALA A 287 -0.61 -14.89 18.27
CA ALA A 287 0.81 -15.05 18.58
C ALA A 287 1.70 -14.09 17.76
N ALA A 288 1.37 -13.89 16.47
CA ALA A 288 2.09 -12.96 15.62
C ALA A 288 1.89 -11.50 16.06
N LEU A 289 0.65 -11.12 16.43
CA LEU A 289 0.36 -9.80 16.97
C LEU A 289 1.05 -9.56 18.31
N GLN A 290 1.03 -10.53 19.22
CA GLN A 290 1.75 -10.43 20.50
C GLN A 290 3.26 -10.27 20.29
N ALA A 291 3.85 -11.01 19.34
CA ALA A 291 5.26 -10.89 19.00
C ALA A 291 5.59 -9.49 18.45
N LEU A 292 4.74 -8.94 17.58
CA LEU A 292 4.88 -7.57 17.07
C LEU A 292 4.81 -6.53 18.20
N LEU A 293 3.80 -6.61 19.07
CA LEU A 293 3.64 -5.67 20.17
C LEU A 293 4.81 -5.72 21.16
N ARG A 294 5.38 -6.90 21.43
CA ARG A 294 6.60 -7.04 22.26
C ARG A 294 7.83 -6.47 21.59
N ALA A 295 8.05 -6.77 20.31
CA ALA A 295 9.18 -6.20 19.56
C ALA A 295 9.10 -4.66 19.51
N VAL A 296 7.90 -4.12 19.34
CA VAL A 296 7.65 -2.67 19.40
C VAL A 296 7.92 -2.15 20.82
N HIS A 297 7.53 -2.86 21.88
CA HIS A 297 7.80 -2.46 23.27
C HIS A 297 9.29 -2.39 23.60
N GLU A 298 10.08 -3.33 23.09
CA GLU A 298 11.55 -3.38 23.25
C GLU A 298 12.27 -2.20 22.59
N SER A 299 11.62 -1.54 21.63
CA SER A 299 12.13 -0.31 21.03
C SER A 299 12.01 0.89 21.98
N SER A 300 12.96 1.83 21.88
CA SER A 300 12.93 3.08 22.65
C SER A 300 11.94 4.13 22.13
N GLY A 301 11.29 3.83 20.99
CA GLY A 301 10.31 4.68 20.33
C GLY A 301 10.01 4.14 18.94
N ALA A 302 8.79 3.67 18.72
CA ALA A 302 8.37 3.13 17.43
C ALA A 302 6.88 3.37 17.20
N THR A 303 6.51 3.40 15.93
CA THR A 303 5.12 3.50 15.48
C THR A 303 4.89 2.46 14.41
N VAL A 304 3.76 1.78 14.52
CA VAL A 304 3.35 0.73 13.60
C VAL A 304 1.90 0.94 13.23
N GLN A 305 1.60 0.90 11.93
CA GLN A 305 0.26 0.87 11.38
C GLN A 305 0.09 -0.43 10.60
N LEU A 306 -0.99 -1.15 10.90
CA LEU A 306 -1.42 -2.35 10.19
C LEU A 306 -2.89 -2.18 9.81
N GLY A 307 -3.15 -1.51 8.68
CA GLY A 307 -4.49 -1.11 8.28
C GLY A 307 -5.13 -0.19 9.34
N PRO A 308 -6.25 -0.57 9.97
CA PRO A 308 -6.89 0.23 11.00
C PRO A 308 -6.17 0.19 12.35
N LEU A 309 -5.28 -0.78 12.60
CA LEU A 309 -4.53 -0.84 13.85
C LEU A 309 -3.37 0.16 13.82
N VAL A 310 -3.28 1.00 14.83
CA VAL A 310 -2.11 1.85 15.10
C VAL A 310 -1.55 1.51 16.48
N VAL A 311 -0.24 1.32 16.54
CA VAL A 311 0.53 1.08 17.75
C VAL A 311 1.60 2.16 17.84
N ALA A 312 1.70 2.80 19.00
CA ALA A 312 2.71 3.81 19.24
C ALA A 312 3.38 3.54 20.60
N ARG A 313 4.71 3.57 20.58
CA ARG A 313 5.58 3.33 21.73
C ARG A 313 6.38 4.59 22.00
N THR A 314 6.28 5.14 23.20
CA THR A 314 7.23 6.16 23.71
C THR A 314 8.27 5.48 24.60
N ARG A 315 8.93 6.21 25.52
CA ARG A 315 9.78 5.56 26.54
C ARG A 315 8.95 4.96 27.68
N GLU A 316 7.81 5.56 27.98
CA GLU A 316 7.05 5.28 29.20
C GLU A 316 5.85 4.38 28.94
N GLU A 317 5.28 4.45 27.73
CA GLU A 317 4.00 3.79 27.43
C GLU A 317 4.01 3.11 26.06
N LEU A 318 3.19 2.06 25.95
CA LEU A 318 2.83 1.38 24.71
C LEU A 318 1.30 1.45 24.57
N VAL A 319 0.84 2.24 23.61
CA VAL A 319 -0.59 2.46 23.36
C VAL A 319 -0.92 1.93 21.98
N CYS A 320 -2.04 1.23 21.87
CA CYS A 320 -2.60 0.85 20.58
C CYS A 320 -4.06 1.26 20.46
N ALA A 321 -4.50 1.47 19.23
CA ALA A 321 -5.87 1.80 18.91
C ALA A 321 -6.29 1.17 17.58
N VAL A 322 -7.57 0.87 17.46
CA VAL A 322 -8.19 0.44 16.21
C VAL A 322 -9.03 1.59 15.68
N LEU A 323 -8.59 2.16 14.56
CA LEU A 323 -9.12 3.37 13.97
C LEU A 323 -10.19 3.07 12.93
N THR A 324 -11.17 3.95 12.84
CA THR A 324 -12.05 4.04 11.67
C THR A 324 -11.28 4.58 10.46
N LEU A 325 -11.79 4.34 9.25
CA LEU A 325 -11.18 4.86 8.02
C LEU A 325 -11.00 6.39 8.04
N ALA A 326 -11.96 7.12 8.61
CA ALA A 326 -11.90 8.58 8.73
C ALA A 326 -10.75 9.02 9.66
N GLN A 327 -10.61 8.38 10.82
CA GLN A 327 -9.53 8.67 11.77
C GLN A 327 -8.16 8.27 11.21
N SER A 328 -8.08 7.14 10.48
CA SER A 328 -6.85 6.73 9.82
C SER A 328 -6.37 7.78 8.84
N ARG A 329 -7.27 8.35 8.01
CA ARG A 329 -6.91 9.40 7.05
C ARG A 329 -6.41 10.68 7.73
N GLU A 330 -7.07 11.10 8.80
CA GLU A 330 -6.64 12.28 9.57
C GLU A 330 -5.22 12.11 10.13
N LEU A 331 -4.91 10.94 10.68
CA LEU A 331 -3.55 10.61 11.17
C LEU A 331 -2.50 10.49 10.07
N GLU A 332 -2.92 10.14 8.86
CA GLU A 332 -2.03 10.04 7.71
C GLU A 332 -1.62 11.42 7.18
N ASP A 333 -2.55 12.37 7.14
CA ASP A 333 -2.36 13.72 6.62
C ASP A 333 -1.43 14.55 7.53
N ASP A 334 -1.50 14.36 8.85
CA ASP A 334 -0.73 15.16 9.81
C ASP A 334 0.73 14.67 10.01
N GLU A 335 1.17 13.63 9.28
CA GLU A 335 2.46 12.94 9.49
C GLU A 335 2.72 12.44 10.94
N LEU A 336 1.70 12.47 11.81
CA LEU A 336 1.79 12.14 13.24
C LEU A 336 2.28 10.71 13.48
N LEU A 337 2.03 9.80 12.54
CA LEU A 337 2.51 8.42 12.62
C LEU A 337 4.04 8.30 12.59
N TRP A 338 4.79 9.35 12.25
CA TRP A 338 6.25 9.35 12.31
C TRP A 338 6.82 9.98 13.59
N ASP A 339 5.96 10.52 14.46
CA ASP A 339 6.31 11.00 15.80
C ASP A 339 5.59 10.17 16.87
N PRO A 340 6.27 9.25 17.57
CA PRO A 340 5.61 8.41 18.57
C PRO A 340 4.96 9.20 19.70
N ALA A 341 5.53 10.34 20.09
CA ALA A 341 4.96 11.16 21.17
C ALA A 341 3.66 11.82 20.70
N GLY A 342 3.67 12.43 19.51
CA GLY A 342 2.49 12.98 18.85
C GLY A 342 1.41 11.92 18.58
N ALA A 343 1.80 10.74 18.08
CA ALA A 343 0.90 9.62 17.86
C ALA A 343 0.22 9.18 19.17
N VAL A 344 0.97 8.96 20.25
CA VAL A 344 0.37 8.57 21.52
C VAL A 344 -0.55 9.65 22.10
N ALA A 345 -0.14 10.92 22.05
CA ALA A 345 -0.99 12.03 22.48
C ALA A 345 -2.31 12.06 21.69
N ARG A 346 -2.26 11.80 20.38
CA ARG A 346 -3.45 11.74 19.52
C ARG A 346 -4.32 10.52 19.84
N LEU A 347 -3.72 9.35 20.02
CA LEU A 347 -4.45 8.12 20.37
C LEU A 347 -5.21 8.27 21.69
N ARG A 348 -4.62 8.93 22.69
CA ARG A 348 -5.28 9.18 24.00
C ARG A 348 -6.51 10.09 23.93
N LEU A 349 -6.67 10.86 22.85
CA LEU A 349 -7.88 11.69 22.63
C LEU A 349 -9.05 10.90 22.04
N LEU A 350 -8.81 9.67 21.60
CA LEU A 350 -9.86 8.81 21.05
C LEU A 350 -10.79 8.29 22.16
N PRO A 351 -12.02 7.86 21.80
CA PRO A 351 -12.91 7.21 22.76
C PRO A 351 -12.23 6.03 23.44
N GLY A 352 -12.34 5.92 24.77
CA GLY A 352 -11.60 4.92 25.55
C GLY A 352 -11.88 3.45 25.21
N HIS A 353 -12.95 3.15 24.48
CA HIS A 353 -13.22 1.80 23.98
C HIS A 353 -12.41 1.43 22.71
N GLN A 354 -11.74 2.40 22.10
CA GLN A 354 -10.90 2.23 20.91
C GLN A 354 -9.41 2.21 21.25
N VAL A 355 -9.04 2.42 22.51
CA VAL A 355 -7.67 2.61 22.95
C VAL A 355 -7.33 1.59 24.02
N TRP A 356 -6.19 0.93 23.86
CA TRP A 356 -5.66 -0.02 24.81
C TRP A 356 -4.27 0.43 25.25
N ASP A 357 -4.10 0.56 26.57
CA ASP A 357 -2.79 0.71 27.19
C ASP A 357 -2.24 -0.68 27.50
N LEU A 358 -1.21 -1.08 26.76
CA LEU A 358 -0.58 -2.40 26.87
C LEU A 358 0.78 -2.32 27.59
N THR A 359 1.09 -1.19 28.23
CA THR A 359 2.39 -0.97 28.87
C THR A 359 2.69 -2.02 29.93
N ALA A 360 1.73 -2.29 30.83
CA ALA A 360 1.90 -3.28 31.90
C ALA A 360 1.98 -4.71 31.35
N TRP A 361 1.20 -5.03 30.32
CA TRP A 361 1.22 -6.34 29.68
C TRP A 361 2.57 -6.60 28.99
N ALA A 362 3.09 -5.63 28.24
CA ALA A 362 4.32 -5.79 27.48
C ALA A 362 5.57 -5.85 28.37
N ALA A 363 5.51 -5.22 29.55
CA ALA A 363 6.57 -5.29 30.56
C ALA A 363 6.61 -6.65 31.29
N ALA A 364 5.52 -7.43 31.24
CA ALA A 364 5.50 -8.76 31.84
C ALA A 364 6.28 -9.74 30.96
N PRO A 365 7.15 -10.60 31.55
CA PRO A 365 7.87 -11.60 30.78
C PRO A 365 6.88 -12.59 30.13
N PRO A 366 7.19 -13.11 28.93
CA PRO A 366 6.35 -14.13 28.31
C PRO A 366 6.23 -15.34 29.24
N ALA A 367 5.02 -15.84 29.43
CA ALA A 367 4.79 -17.06 30.20
C ALA A 367 5.66 -18.18 29.61
N ALA A 368 6.49 -18.80 30.45
CA ALA A 368 7.36 -19.88 30.02
C ALA A 368 6.50 -21.02 29.44
N PRO A 369 6.88 -21.61 28.29
CA PRO A 369 6.18 -22.77 27.79
C PRO A 369 6.29 -23.88 28.84
N SER A 370 5.16 -24.36 29.35
CA SER A 370 5.13 -25.56 30.18
C SER A 370 5.59 -26.73 29.32
N SER A 371 6.82 -27.17 29.54
CA SER A 371 7.48 -28.28 28.85
C SER A 371 6.78 -29.61 29.09
#